data_AF-A0A524N9K4-F1
#
_entry.id   AF-A0A524N9K4-F1
#
_cell.length_a   1.000
_cell.length_b   1.000
_cell.length_c   1.000
_cell.angle_alpha   90.00
_cell.angle_beta   90.00
_cell.angle_gamma   90.00
#
_symmetry.space_group_name_H-M   'P 1'
#
loop_
_entity.id
_entity.type
_entity.pdbx_description
1 polymer ?
#
loop_
_entity_poly.entity_id
_entity_poly.type
_entity_poly.pdbx_seq_one_letter_code
_entity_poly.pdbx_strand_id
1 'polypeptide(L)'
;DQADALFQNYLDHAEAFVNKGKVKDRSTGEELAPDDGFLKSIEEQIAIIGSAAEGFRQDVIAYLWSSSRRGSNISYSSYEPLRQAIEKKLMSSVRELSRIVTRATSRDAEQTEKYGSMVQNLIANGYPEPCVDTILKYASNNLWKD
;
A
#
# COMPACT_ATOMS: atom_id res chain seq x y z
N ASP A 1 7.22 -11.29 -10.49
CA ASP A 1 7.35 -10.82 -9.09
C ASP A 1 6.69 -9.46 -8.90
N GLN A 2 6.28 -9.11 -7.67
CA GLN A 2 5.63 -7.82 -7.37
C GLN A 2 6.53 -6.61 -7.68
N ALA A 3 7.84 -6.75 -7.50
CA ALA A 3 8.84 -5.73 -7.82
C ALA A 3 8.90 -5.45 -9.34
N ASP A 4 8.87 -6.48 -10.18
CA ASP A 4 8.86 -6.32 -11.63
C ASP A 4 7.60 -5.62 -12.13
N ALA A 5 6.44 -5.92 -11.52
CA ALA A 5 5.19 -5.27 -11.87
C ALA A 5 5.21 -3.77 -11.55
N LEU A 6 5.73 -3.40 -10.37
CA LEU A 6 5.93 -1.98 -9.99
C LEU A 6 6.94 -1.29 -10.90
N PHE A 7 8.00 -1.98 -11.28
CA PHE A 7 9.02 -1.46 -12.18
C PHE A 7 8.46 -1.17 -13.57
N GLN A 8 7.76 -2.14 -14.19
CA GLN A 8 7.12 -1.95 -15.48
C GLN A 8 6.10 -0.83 -15.45
N ASN A 9 5.24 -0.81 -14.43
CA ASN A 9 4.24 0.23 -14.28
C ASN A 9 4.88 1.62 -14.13
N TYR A 10 5.95 1.74 -13.34
CA TYR A 10 6.72 2.99 -13.23
C TYR A 10 7.27 3.45 -14.60
N LEU A 11 7.83 2.54 -15.40
CA LEU A 11 8.33 2.88 -16.73
C LEU A 11 7.21 3.41 -17.66
N ASP A 12 6.05 2.74 -17.67
CA ASP A 12 4.90 3.15 -18.49
C ASP A 12 4.44 4.58 -18.11
N HIS A 13 4.31 4.86 -16.80
CA HIS A 13 3.93 6.18 -16.31
C HIS A 13 5.02 7.24 -16.53
N ALA A 14 6.30 6.90 -16.35
CA ALA A 14 7.41 7.82 -16.58
C ALA A 14 7.55 8.18 -18.07
N GLU A 15 7.35 7.22 -18.97
CA GLU A 15 7.39 7.45 -20.41
C GLU A 15 6.24 8.38 -20.83
N ALA A 16 5.02 8.11 -20.37
CA ALA A 16 3.89 8.98 -20.64
C ALA A 16 4.08 10.39 -20.08
N PHE A 17 4.68 10.53 -18.89
CA PHE A 17 5.00 11.83 -18.30
C PHE A 17 6.00 12.61 -19.16
N VAL A 18 7.11 11.99 -19.57
CA VAL A 18 8.16 12.64 -20.36
C VAL A 18 7.67 12.98 -21.78
N ASN A 19 6.94 12.06 -22.41
CA ASN A 19 6.42 12.25 -23.77
C ASN A 19 5.12 13.05 -23.83
N LYS A 20 4.59 13.51 -22.67
CA LYS A 20 3.24 14.11 -22.55
C LYS A 20 2.16 13.25 -23.21
N GLY A 21 2.35 11.94 -23.14
CA GLY A 21 1.46 10.93 -23.68
C GLY A 21 0.45 10.44 -22.65
N LYS A 22 -0.23 9.35 -23.00
CA LYS A 22 -1.16 8.65 -22.11
C LYS A 22 -0.61 7.27 -21.80
N VAL A 23 -0.90 6.77 -20.62
CA VAL A 23 -0.63 5.40 -20.22
C VAL A 23 -1.83 4.54 -20.59
N LYS A 24 -1.57 3.39 -21.19
CA LYS A 24 -2.64 2.43 -21.47
C LYS A 24 -2.81 1.51 -20.27
N ASP A 25 -3.98 1.52 -19.66
CA ASP A 25 -4.31 0.59 -18.59
C ASP A 25 -4.37 -0.84 -19.16
N ARG A 26 -3.66 -1.79 -18.54
CA ARG A 26 -3.60 -3.19 -19.01
C ARG A 26 -4.89 -3.96 -18.70
N SER A 27 -5.69 -3.50 -17.75
CA SER A 27 -6.94 -4.12 -17.30
C SER A 27 -8.14 -3.61 -18.10
N THR A 28 -8.27 -2.28 -18.25
CA THR A 28 -9.42 -1.67 -18.93
C THR A 28 -9.15 -1.33 -20.40
N GLY A 29 -7.87 -1.23 -20.79
CA GLY A 29 -7.47 -0.79 -22.12
C GLY A 29 -7.64 0.72 -22.36
N GLU A 30 -8.08 1.47 -21.35
CA GLU A 30 -8.31 2.90 -21.43
C GLU A 30 -7.00 3.69 -21.42
N GLU A 31 -6.99 4.83 -22.11
CA GLU A 31 -5.87 5.74 -22.09
C GLU A 31 -6.02 6.73 -20.93
N LEU A 32 -5.19 6.56 -19.90
CA LEU A 32 -5.19 7.38 -18.70
C LEU A 32 -4.03 8.38 -18.73
N ALA A 33 -4.20 9.48 -18.01
CA ALA A 33 -3.09 10.39 -17.73
C ALA A 33 -2.03 9.66 -16.87
N PRO A 34 -0.74 10.02 -16.98
CA PRO A 34 0.28 9.50 -16.09
C PRO A 34 -0.06 9.82 -14.63
N ASP A 35 0.10 8.84 -13.74
CA ASP A 35 -0.16 9.03 -12.32
C ASP A 35 1.08 9.64 -11.64
N ASP A 36 1.08 10.98 -11.58
CA ASP A 36 2.12 11.74 -10.87
C ASP A 36 2.23 11.39 -9.40
N GLY A 37 1.13 11.04 -8.75
CA GLY A 37 1.10 10.65 -7.34
C GLY A 37 1.85 9.34 -7.14
N PHE A 38 1.60 8.36 -8.01
CA PHE A 38 2.30 7.09 -8.00
C PHE A 38 3.82 7.27 -8.23
N LEU A 39 4.21 8.01 -9.28
CA LEU A 39 5.62 8.26 -9.61
C LEU A 39 6.36 8.92 -8.44
N LYS A 40 5.79 9.99 -7.87
CA LYS A 40 6.34 10.67 -6.69
C LYS A 40 6.48 9.72 -5.50
N SER A 41 5.48 8.86 -5.26
CA SER A 41 5.51 7.96 -4.11
C SER A 41 6.66 6.95 -4.13
N ILE A 42 7.21 6.64 -5.31
CA ILE A 42 8.40 5.80 -5.51
C ILE A 42 9.67 6.67 -5.42
N GLU A 43 9.71 7.79 -6.14
CA GLU A 43 10.86 8.72 -6.19
C GLU A 43 11.21 9.28 -4.80
N GLU A 44 10.21 9.59 -3.99
CA GLU A 44 10.38 10.09 -2.62
C GLU A 44 11.06 9.06 -1.70
N GLN A 45 11.00 7.75 -2.01
CA GLN A 45 11.70 6.73 -1.22
C GLN A 45 13.23 6.85 -1.29
N ILE A 46 13.73 7.49 -2.35
CA ILE A 46 15.15 7.81 -2.55
C ILE A 46 15.42 9.31 -2.41
N ALA A 47 14.51 10.05 -1.76
CA ALA A 47 14.60 11.48 -1.51
C ALA A 47 14.70 12.34 -2.79
N ILE A 48 14.12 11.88 -3.89
CA ILE A 48 13.99 12.66 -5.12
C ILE A 48 12.66 13.42 -5.05
N ILE A 49 12.72 14.75 -5.03
CA ILE A 49 11.57 15.63 -4.79
C ILE A 49 11.64 16.83 -5.74
N GLY A 50 10.47 17.35 -6.14
CA GLY A 50 10.36 18.58 -6.92
C GLY A 50 11.00 18.46 -8.30
N SER A 51 11.83 19.42 -8.69
CA SER A 51 12.49 19.45 -10.00
C SER A 51 13.46 18.28 -10.23
N ALA A 52 13.99 17.67 -9.17
CA ALA A 52 14.84 16.49 -9.29
C ALA A 52 14.06 15.26 -9.78
N ALA A 53 12.75 15.19 -9.51
CA ALA A 53 11.89 14.10 -9.99
C ALA A 53 11.77 14.10 -11.52
N GLU A 54 11.60 15.28 -12.12
CA GLU A 54 11.53 15.40 -13.58
C GLU A 54 12.84 14.95 -14.24
N GLY A 55 13.98 15.39 -13.71
CA GLY A 55 15.30 14.95 -14.19
C GLY A 55 15.48 13.43 -14.06
N PHE A 56 15.09 12.86 -12.92
CA PHE A 56 15.16 11.43 -12.69
C PHE A 56 14.33 10.62 -13.69
N ARG A 57 13.09 11.06 -13.96
CA ARG A 57 12.23 10.42 -14.97
C ARG A 57 12.86 10.48 -16.36
N GLN A 58 13.43 11.62 -16.74
CA GLN A 58 14.14 11.77 -18.01
C GLN A 58 15.36 10.85 -18.11
N ASP A 59 16.15 10.73 -17.04
CA ASP A 59 17.33 9.86 -16.98
C ASP A 59 16.95 8.38 -17.10
N VAL A 60 15.90 7.95 -16.40
CA VAL A 60 15.37 6.57 -16.48
C VAL A 60 14.92 6.25 -17.90
N ILE A 61 14.16 7.14 -18.53
CA ILE A 61 13.71 6.96 -19.91
C ILE A 61 14.90 6.97 -20.87
N ALA A 62 15.83 7.92 -20.76
CA ALA A 62 17.04 7.95 -21.58
C ALA A 62 17.86 6.65 -21.47
N TYR A 63 17.97 6.09 -20.26
CA TYR A 63 18.58 4.78 -20.04
C TYR A 63 17.81 3.66 -20.75
N LEU A 64 16.47 3.66 -20.67
CA LEU A 64 15.60 2.71 -21.37
C LEU A 64 15.84 2.72 -22.88
N TRP A 65 15.84 3.91 -23.51
CA TRP A 65 16.11 4.08 -24.95
C TRP A 65 17.52 3.62 -25.32
N SER A 66 18.50 3.88 -24.46
CA SER A 66 19.89 3.44 -24.64
C SER A 66 20.01 1.92 -24.63
N SER A 67 19.32 1.25 -23.70
CA SER A 67 19.35 -0.22 -23.57
C SER A 67 18.50 -0.92 -24.64
N SER A 68 17.37 -0.35 -25.02
CA SER A 68 16.53 -0.85 -26.12
C SER A 68 17.29 -0.87 -27.46
N ARG A 69 18.05 0.20 -27.77
CA ARG A 69 18.93 0.24 -28.96
C ARG A 69 20.03 -0.82 -28.96
N ARG A 70 20.45 -1.30 -27.79
CA ARG A 70 21.44 -2.39 -27.64
C ARG A 70 20.81 -3.78 -27.68
N GLY A 71 19.48 -3.89 -27.80
CA GLY A 71 18.77 -5.17 -27.75
C GLY A 71 18.80 -5.84 -26.37
N SER A 72 19.16 -5.09 -25.31
CA SER A 72 19.19 -5.62 -23.95
C SER A 72 17.79 -5.60 -23.35
N ASN A 73 17.35 -6.73 -22.81
CA ASN A 73 16.11 -6.78 -22.03
C ASN A 73 16.25 -5.93 -20.77
N ILE A 74 15.39 -4.93 -20.62
CA ILE A 74 15.35 -4.13 -19.40
C ILE A 74 14.61 -4.95 -18.33
N SER A 75 15.32 -5.21 -17.25
CA SER A 75 14.80 -5.91 -16.07
C SER A 75 14.85 -4.99 -14.87
N TYR A 76 14.17 -5.38 -13.79
CA TYR A 76 14.22 -4.70 -12.51
C TYR A 76 15.66 -4.43 -12.01
N SER A 77 16.61 -5.31 -12.33
CA SER A 77 18.03 -5.18 -11.96
C SER A 77 18.84 -4.25 -12.87
N SER A 78 18.27 -3.75 -13.96
CA SER A 78 19.02 -2.97 -14.95
C SER A 78 19.31 -1.54 -14.51
N TYR A 79 18.52 -0.98 -13.59
CA TYR A 79 18.70 0.40 -13.13
C TYR A 79 18.67 0.48 -11.60
N GLU A 80 19.86 0.61 -11.02
CA GLU A 80 20.09 0.52 -9.58
C GLU A 80 19.30 1.57 -8.74
N PRO A 81 19.22 2.86 -9.12
CA PRO A 81 18.46 3.83 -8.33
C PRO A 81 16.96 3.51 -8.23
N LEU A 82 16.33 3.10 -9.34
CA LEU A 82 14.91 2.73 -9.35
C LEU A 82 14.68 1.41 -8.61
N ARG A 83 15.62 0.46 -8.72
CA ARG A 83 15.61 -0.79 -7.96
C ARG A 83 15.51 -0.51 -6.47
N GLN A 84 16.40 0.35 -5.94
CA GLN A 84 16.42 0.73 -4.54
C GLN A 84 15.14 1.46 -4.10
N ALA A 85 14.59 2.33 -4.95
CA ALA A 85 13.34 3.03 -4.65
C ALA A 85 12.15 2.07 -4.46
N ILE A 86 12.03 1.09 -5.36
CA ILE A 86 10.98 0.06 -5.30
C ILE A 86 11.19 -0.86 -4.10
N GLU A 87 12.43 -1.26 -3.80
CA GLU A 87 12.77 -2.08 -2.63
C GLU A 87 12.35 -1.38 -1.33
N LYS A 88 12.70 -0.10 -1.19
CA LYS A 88 12.29 0.72 -0.03
C LYS A 88 10.77 0.87 0.05
N LYS A 89 10.09 1.08 -1.09
CA LYS A 89 8.63 1.16 -1.15
C LYS A 89 7.99 -0.13 -0.61
N LEU A 90 8.44 -1.29 -1.10
CA LEU A 90 7.95 -2.60 -0.67
C LEU A 90 8.21 -2.84 0.82
N MET A 91 9.42 -2.54 1.30
CA MET A 91 9.75 -2.64 2.72
C MET A 91 8.87 -1.74 3.60
N SER A 92 8.60 -0.51 3.15
CA SER A 92 7.72 0.42 3.87
C SER A 92 6.29 -0.12 3.96
N SER A 93 5.74 -0.59 2.84
CA SER A 93 4.41 -1.21 2.79
C SER A 93 4.32 -2.45 3.69
N VAL A 94 5.34 -3.32 3.70
CA VAL A 94 5.37 -4.49 4.59
C VAL A 94 5.41 -4.08 6.06
N ARG A 95 6.20 -3.05 6.42
CA ARG A 95 6.26 -2.53 7.80
C ARG A 95 4.92 -1.92 8.23
N GLU A 96 4.26 -1.20 7.34
CA GLU A 96 2.94 -0.62 7.61
C GLU A 96 1.89 -1.70 7.84
N LEU A 97 1.85 -2.72 6.96
CA LEU A 97 0.99 -3.88 7.14
C LEU A 97 1.27 -4.59 8.47
N SER A 98 2.53 -4.79 8.84
CA SER A 98 2.92 -5.38 10.12
C SER A 98 2.43 -4.57 11.32
N ARG A 99 2.51 -3.23 11.27
CA ARG A 99 1.97 -2.36 12.32
C ARG A 99 0.44 -2.46 12.41
N ILE A 100 -0.25 -2.51 11.27
CA ILE A 100 -1.72 -2.65 11.23
C ILE A 100 -2.13 -3.98 11.86
N VAL A 101 -1.48 -5.08 11.46
CA VAL A 101 -1.73 -6.42 12.01
C VAL A 101 -1.49 -6.42 13.52
N THR A 102 -0.36 -5.85 13.97
CA THR A 102 -0.04 -5.77 15.40
C THR A 102 -1.10 -4.97 16.17
N ARG A 103 -1.53 -3.82 15.64
CA ARG A 103 -2.57 -2.98 16.25
C ARG A 103 -3.94 -3.66 16.25
N ALA A 104 -4.27 -4.43 15.21
CA ALA A 104 -5.50 -5.21 15.15
C ALA A 104 -5.51 -6.27 16.26
N THR A 105 -4.42 -7.03 16.44
CA THR A 105 -4.29 -8.02 17.51
C THR A 105 -4.36 -7.39 18.90
N SER A 106 -3.70 -6.25 19.14
CA SER A 106 -3.81 -5.55 20.43
C SER A 106 -5.22 -5.04 20.71
N ARG A 107 -5.93 -4.53 19.69
CA ARG A 107 -7.33 -4.11 19.83
C ARG A 107 -8.23 -5.30 20.15
N ASP A 108 -7.99 -6.44 19.51
CA ASP A 108 -8.74 -7.68 19.74
C ASP A 108 -8.54 -8.21 21.17
N ALA A 109 -7.31 -8.17 21.68
CA ALA A 109 -6.99 -8.55 23.06
C ALA A 109 -7.69 -7.66 24.10
N GLU A 110 -7.65 -6.32 23.93
CA GLU A 110 -8.32 -5.38 24.83
C GLU A 110 -9.85 -5.53 24.80
N GLN A 111 -10.43 -5.77 23.62
CA GLN A 111 -11.86 -6.05 23.48
C GLN A 111 -12.25 -7.37 24.15
N THR A 112 -11.40 -8.40 24.03
CA THR A 112 -11.64 -9.72 24.66
C THR A 112 -11.57 -9.63 26.19
N GLU A 113 -10.64 -8.86 26.75
CA GLU A 113 -10.53 -8.63 28.20
C GLU A 113 -11.73 -7.84 28.74
N LYS A 114 -12.12 -6.77 28.05
CA LYS A 114 -13.33 -5.99 28.37
C LYS A 114 -14.60 -6.86 28.30
N TYR A 115 -14.73 -7.68 27.26
CA TYR A 115 -15.84 -8.62 27.15
C TYR A 115 -15.86 -9.62 28.31
N GLY A 116 -14.71 -10.22 28.64
CA GLY A 116 -14.59 -11.15 29.78
C GLY A 116 -14.97 -10.52 31.12
N SER A 117 -14.52 -9.29 31.39
CA SER A 117 -14.90 -8.56 32.61
C SER A 117 -16.40 -8.19 32.66
N MET A 118 -17.02 -7.85 31.53
CA MET A 118 -18.46 -7.60 31.46
C MET A 118 -19.27 -8.87 31.73
N VAL A 119 -18.85 -10.01 31.16
CA VAL A 119 -19.47 -11.31 31.40
C VAL A 119 -19.39 -11.67 32.89
N GLN A 120 -18.22 -11.53 33.52
CA GLN A 120 -18.08 -11.81 34.96
C GLN A 120 -18.92 -10.89 35.83
N ASN A 121 -19.00 -9.60 35.51
CA ASN A 121 -19.87 -8.67 36.23
C ASN A 121 -21.35 -9.06 36.12
N LEU A 122 -21.82 -9.47 34.94
CA LEU A 122 -23.21 -9.90 34.76
C LEU A 122 -23.51 -11.19 35.54
N ILE A 123 -22.59 -12.16 35.52
CA ILE A 123 -22.74 -13.40 36.31
C ILE A 123 -22.76 -13.07 37.83
N ALA A 124 -21.88 -12.18 38.30
CA ALA A 124 -21.84 -11.76 39.70
C ALA A 124 -23.11 -11.02 40.14
N ASN A 125 -23.79 -10.32 39.23
CA ASN A 125 -25.09 -9.68 39.47
C ASN A 125 -26.28 -10.65 39.38
N GLY A 126 -26.04 -11.96 39.24
CA GLY A 126 -27.06 -13.00 39.27
C GLY A 126 -27.68 -13.34 37.91
N TYR A 127 -27.11 -12.86 36.80
CA TYR A 127 -27.58 -13.24 35.46
C TYR A 127 -27.05 -14.63 35.08
N PRO A 128 -27.91 -15.54 34.60
CA PRO A 128 -27.49 -16.86 34.18
C PRO A 128 -26.63 -16.80 32.90
N GLU A 129 -25.55 -17.56 32.88
CA GLU A 129 -24.51 -17.59 31.83
C GLU A 129 -25.05 -17.69 30.37
N PRO A 130 -26.10 -18.50 30.07
CA PRO A 130 -26.66 -18.57 28.71
C PRO A 130 -27.32 -17.27 28.23
N CYS A 131 -27.80 -16.42 29.15
CA CYS A 131 -28.50 -15.18 28.82
C CYS A 131 -27.53 -13.99 28.65
N VAL A 132 -26.35 -14.05 29.26
CA VAL A 132 -25.35 -12.96 29.25
C VAL A 132 -24.92 -12.60 27.83
N ASP A 133 -24.65 -13.59 26.98
CA ASP A 133 -24.25 -13.37 25.59
C ASP A 133 -25.36 -12.66 24.77
N THR A 134 -26.62 -13.03 24.99
CA THR A 134 -27.76 -12.41 24.31
C THR A 134 -27.95 -10.96 24.76
N ILE A 135 -27.80 -10.68 26.05
CA ILE A 135 -27.90 -9.33 26.62
C ILE A 135 -26.77 -8.44 26.10
N LEU A 136 -25.53 -8.94 26.10
CA LEU A 136 -24.38 -8.20 25.57
C LEU A 136 -24.53 -7.90 24.08
N LYS A 137 -24.94 -8.88 23.27
CA LYS A 137 -25.22 -8.66 21.83
C LYS A 137 -26.34 -7.66 21.60
N TYR A 138 -27.40 -7.72 22.40
CA TYR A 138 -28.51 -6.77 22.30
C TYR A 138 -28.09 -5.35 22.72
N ALA A 139 -27.29 -5.22 23.77
CA ALA A 139 -26.74 -3.93 24.23
C ALA A 139 -25.75 -3.34 23.21
N SER A 140 -24.85 -4.14 22.63
CA SER A 140 -23.93 -3.69 21.59
C SER A 140 -24.67 -3.17 20.34
N ASN A 141 -25.77 -3.81 19.96
CA ASN A 141 -26.54 -3.41 18.77
C ASN A 141 -27.48 -2.20 19.00
N ASN A 142 -27.92 -1.94 20.24
CA ASN A 142 -28.88 -0.87 20.54
C ASN A 142 -28.28 0.35 21.27
N LEU A 143 -27.14 0.21 21.96
CA LEU A 143 -26.58 1.28 22.79
C LEU A 143 -25.42 2.05 22.11
N TRP A 144 -24.83 1.52 21.05
CA TRP A 144 -23.67 2.11 20.33
C TRP A 144 -24.07 2.95 19.11
N LYS A 145 -25.29 3.51 19.12
CA LYS A 145 -25.83 4.28 17.98
C LYS A 145 -26.26 5.72 18.32
N ASP A 146 -25.93 6.21 19.51
CA ASP A 146 -26.06 7.63 19.89
C ASP A 146 -24.70 8.17 20.34
#